data_AF-A0A931W3T1-F1
#
_entry.id   AF-A0A931W3T1-F1
#
_cell.length_a   1.000
_cell.length_b   1.000
_cell.length_c   1.000
_cell.angle_alpha   90.00
_cell.angle_beta   90.00
_cell.angle_gamma   90.00
#
_symmetry.space_group_name_H-M   'P 1'
#
loop_
_entity.id
_entity.type
_entity.pdbx_description
1 polymer ?
#
loop_
_entity_poly.entity_id
_entity_poly.type
_entity_poly.pdbx_seq_one_letter_code
_entity_poly.pdbx_strand_id
1 'polypeptide(L)'
;CYWDNGTILANLLATAVACHVPARIVVGFVDAVDAAVGRLLSLDTRREGALALVTLGNATVKAAGFSPAVQPLAFETVPLSEKEIDYPAIEAMHEASSLESEREAVDWRSQASVVSSTGTGSPTFSPASKERFFALRPRGDDEIPRDTIEEVIQRRGSSREFSRESISFKQFSTMLDRATRGIPTDFLYPEGAPLNDLYPIVHAVEDLSPGAYVFHWDRLALELLKEGNFRREAGYLGLGQEIPADCSADVFFLTDLNMVPERFGNRSYRAAQLEASVTGGKLYLAAYAQSLGASGLTFFDDDVTDFFSPHAAGKSVMFLIALGKSAKRRSR
;
A
#
# COMPACT_ATOMS: atom_id res chain seq x y z
N CYS A 1 -4.77 8.31 -7.83
CA CYS A 1 -5.99 7.51 -7.59
C CYS A 1 -5.71 6.25 -6.78
N TYR A 2 -4.69 5.43 -7.10
CA TYR A 2 -4.41 4.20 -6.36
C TYR A 2 -4.07 4.42 -4.87
N TRP A 3 -3.29 5.46 -4.53
CA TRP A 3 -2.97 5.76 -3.13
C TRP A 3 -4.22 6.05 -2.27
N ASP A 4 -5.10 6.90 -2.77
CA ASP A 4 -6.36 7.22 -2.10
C ASP A 4 -7.27 5.98 -2.02
N ASN A 5 -7.35 5.21 -3.10
CA ASN A 5 -8.15 3.99 -3.14
C ASN A 5 -7.65 2.95 -2.11
N GLY A 6 -6.34 2.67 -2.07
CA GLY A 6 -5.77 1.71 -1.13
C GLY A 6 -5.89 2.15 0.32
N THR A 7 -5.72 3.43 0.62
CA THR A 7 -5.91 3.93 1.99
C THR A 7 -7.37 3.85 2.46
N ILE A 8 -8.33 4.06 1.55
CA ILE A 8 -9.77 3.84 1.84
C ILE A 8 -10.06 2.33 2.00
N LEU A 9 -9.48 1.48 1.15
CA LEU A 9 -9.62 0.03 1.26
C LEU A 9 -9.05 -0.50 2.59
N ALA A 10 -7.97 0.08 3.11
CA ALA A 10 -7.46 -0.27 4.44
C ALA A 10 -8.48 0.03 5.54
N ASN A 11 -9.20 1.16 5.47
CA ASN A 11 -10.29 1.47 6.39
C ASN A 11 -11.44 0.47 6.28
N LEU A 12 -11.84 0.14 5.05
CA LEU A 12 -12.91 -0.82 4.79
C LEU A 12 -12.55 -2.20 5.35
N LEU A 13 -11.35 -2.71 5.05
CA LEU A 13 -10.88 -4.00 5.55
C LEU A 13 -10.82 -4.03 7.07
N ALA A 14 -10.31 -2.97 7.70
CA ALA A 14 -10.25 -2.89 9.15
C ALA A 14 -11.65 -2.84 9.79
N THR A 15 -12.59 -2.13 9.18
CA THR A 15 -14.00 -2.09 9.61
C THR A 15 -14.67 -3.46 9.44
N ALA A 16 -14.45 -4.12 8.31
CA ALA A 16 -15.00 -5.43 8.03
C ALA A 16 -14.52 -6.48 9.06
N VAL A 17 -13.22 -6.45 9.41
CA VAL A 17 -12.66 -7.29 10.48
C VAL A 17 -13.33 -7.00 11.83
N ALA A 18 -13.50 -5.72 12.19
CA ALA A 18 -14.16 -5.33 13.45
C ALA A 18 -15.64 -5.78 13.50
N CYS A 19 -16.33 -5.79 12.37
CA CYS A 19 -17.69 -6.29 12.25
C CYS A 19 -17.79 -7.82 12.05
N HIS A 20 -16.67 -8.54 12.06
CA HIS A 20 -16.60 -9.98 11.75
C HIS A 20 -17.21 -10.35 10.39
N VAL A 21 -17.08 -9.46 9.41
CA VAL A 21 -17.51 -9.67 8.03
C VAL A 21 -16.28 -9.96 7.18
N PRO A 22 -16.14 -11.16 6.59
CA PRO A 22 -15.03 -11.42 5.69
C PRO A 22 -15.10 -10.51 4.47
N ALA A 23 -13.95 -9.95 4.12
CA ALA A 23 -13.79 -9.03 3.02
C ALA A 23 -12.61 -9.46 2.15
N ARG A 24 -12.75 -9.34 0.83
CA ARG A 24 -11.68 -9.64 -0.12
C ARG A 24 -11.68 -8.62 -1.24
N ILE A 25 -10.51 -8.06 -1.52
CA ILE A 25 -10.28 -7.16 -2.65
C ILE A 25 -10.20 -8.01 -3.93
N VAL A 26 -10.86 -7.55 -4.99
CA VAL A 26 -10.86 -8.18 -6.30
C VAL A 26 -10.48 -7.12 -7.33
N VAL A 27 -9.37 -7.35 -8.03
CA VAL A 27 -8.93 -6.47 -9.13
C VAL A 27 -8.91 -7.18 -10.47
N GLY A 28 -9.01 -8.52 -10.51
CA GLY A 28 -9.16 -9.31 -11.72
C GLY A 28 -10.62 -9.37 -12.17
N PHE A 29 -11.15 -8.27 -12.69
CA PHE A 29 -12.50 -8.18 -13.27
C PHE A 29 -12.46 -7.49 -14.63
N VAL A 30 -13.53 -7.65 -15.42
CA VAL A 30 -13.64 -7.04 -16.75
C VAL A 30 -13.93 -5.54 -16.61
N ASP A 31 -13.03 -4.68 -17.10
CA ASP A 31 -13.16 -3.22 -17.01
C ASP A 31 -14.03 -2.63 -18.12
N ALA A 32 -14.18 -3.35 -19.25
CA ALA A 32 -14.79 -2.83 -20.47
C ALA A 32 -16.09 -2.04 -20.23
N VAL A 33 -16.31 -1.00 -21.04
CA VAL A 33 -17.46 -0.07 -20.94
C VAL A 33 -18.80 -0.81 -20.94
N ASP A 34 -18.88 -1.89 -21.72
CA ASP A 34 -20.02 -2.81 -21.80
C ASP A 34 -19.89 -4.04 -20.87
N ALA A 35 -19.09 -3.97 -19.82
CA ALA A 35 -19.03 -5.00 -18.79
C ALA A 35 -20.10 -4.77 -17.72
N ALA A 36 -20.40 -5.82 -16.95
CA ALA A 36 -21.42 -5.78 -15.91
C ALA A 36 -21.17 -4.68 -14.87
N VAL A 37 -19.92 -4.37 -14.54
CA VAL A 37 -19.57 -3.38 -13.49
C VAL A 37 -19.90 -1.95 -13.91
N GLY A 38 -19.45 -1.53 -15.11
CA GLY A 38 -19.73 -0.19 -15.64
C GLY A 38 -21.22 0.07 -15.78
N ARG A 39 -21.97 -0.91 -16.33
CA ARG A 39 -23.44 -0.82 -16.44
C ARG A 39 -24.15 -0.82 -15.09
N LEU A 40 -23.70 -1.64 -14.13
CA LEU A 40 -24.29 -1.71 -12.80
C LEU A 40 -24.19 -0.40 -12.04
N LEU A 41 -23.07 0.30 -12.22
CA LEU A 41 -22.79 1.56 -11.55
C LEU A 41 -23.15 2.79 -12.40
N SER A 42 -23.55 2.61 -13.67
CA SER A 42 -23.88 3.69 -14.60
C SER A 42 -22.74 4.68 -14.85
N LEU A 43 -21.49 4.19 -14.88
CA LEU A 43 -20.30 5.05 -14.97
C LEU A 43 -20.17 5.69 -16.36
N ASP A 44 -19.76 6.96 -16.41
CA ASP A 44 -19.15 7.54 -17.62
C ASP A 44 -17.69 7.09 -17.66
N THR A 45 -17.40 6.07 -18.45
CA THR A 45 -16.09 5.40 -18.45
C THR A 45 -14.95 6.22 -19.02
N ARG A 46 -15.24 7.39 -19.62
CA ARG A 46 -14.19 8.37 -19.96
C ARG A 46 -13.78 9.22 -18.76
N ARG A 47 -14.60 9.25 -17.71
CA ARG A 47 -14.40 10.10 -16.51
C ARG A 47 -14.19 9.29 -15.25
N GLU A 48 -14.80 8.11 -15.16
CA GLU A 48 -14.85 7.26 -13.99
C GLU A 48 -14.48 5.82 -14.35
N GLY A 49 -13.73 5.15 -13.48
CA GLY A 49 -13.35 3.76 -13.68
C GLY A 49 -13.29 3.03 -12.35
N ALA A 50 -13.77 1.78 -12.34
CA ALA A 50 -13.61 0.90 -11.19
C ALA A 50 -12.13 0.49 -11.07
N LEU A 51 -11.52 0.74 -9.91
CA LEU A 51 -10.13 0.33 -9.64
C LEU A 51 -10.05 -1.00 -8.88
N ALA A 52 -11.03 -1.26 -8.02
CA ALA A 52 -11.12 -2.45 -7.19
C ALA A 52 -12.60 -2.72 -6.84
N LEU A 53 -12.94 -3.99 -6.71
CA LEU A 53 -14.19 -4.46 -6.10
C LEU A 53 -13.87 -5.05 -4.73
N VAL A 54 -14.82 -5.00 -3.80
CA VAL A 54 -14.68 -5.69 -2.52
C VAL A 54 -15.87 -6.61 -2.30
N THR A 55 -15.61 -7.90 -2.20
CA THR A 55 -16.63 -8.88 -1.82
C THR A 55 -16.76 -8.93 -0.31
N LEU A 56 -17.98 -8.87 0.20
CA LEU A 56 -18.29 -8.96 1.63
C LEU A 56 -19.14 -10.20 1.92
N GLY A 57 -18.80 -10.92 2.98
CA GLY A 57 -19.58 -12.04 3.50
C GLY A 57 -19.00 -13.43 3.24
N ASN A 58 -19.77 -14.45 3.64
CA ASN A 58 -19.36 -15.86 3.74
C ASN A 58 -19.95 -16.76 2.65
N ALA A 59 -20.25 -16.21 1.48
CA ALA A 59 -20.84 -17.01 0.41
C ALA A 59 -19.85 -18.12 0.00
N THR A 60 -20.27 -19.38 0.12
CA THR A 60 -19.51 -20.49 -0.46
C THR A 60 -19.55 -20.34 -1.97
N VAL A 61 -18.39 -20.45 -2.63
CA VAL A 61 -18.19 -20.28 -4.08
C VAL A 61 -19.21 -21.07 -4.93
N LYS A 62 -19.80 -22.14 -4.37
CA LYS A 62 -20.86 -22.94 -4.99
C LYS A 62 -22.20 -22.23 -5.22
N ALA A 63 -22.44 -21.04 -4.66
CA ALA A 63 -23.72 -20.33 -4.73
C ALA A 63 -23.73 -19.10 -5.66
N ALA A 64 -22.58 -18.70 -6.23
CA ALA A 64 -22.55 -17.61 -7.20
C ALA A 64 -23.04 -18.14 -8.55
N GLY A 65 -24.33 -17.95 -8.84
CA GLY A 65 -24.87 -18.17 -10.18
C GLY A 65 -24.29 -17.19 -11.20
N PHE A 66 -24.69 -17.31 -12.46
CA PHE A 66 -24.36 -16.32 -13.48
C PHE A 66 -24.86 -14.94 -13.06
N SER A 67 -24.04 -13.91 -13.31
CA SER A 67 -24.48 -12.53 -13.11
C SER A 67 -25.67 -12.27 -14.04
N PRO A 68 -26.80 -11.75 -13.52
CA PRO A 68 -27.93 -11.40 -14.38
C PRO A 68 -27.52 -10.32 -15.37
N ALA A 69 -28.19 -10.27 -16.51
CA ALA A 69 -27.99 -9.18 -17.47
C ALA A 69 -28.33 -7.85 -16.80
N VAL A 70 -27.34 -6.97 -16.69
CA VAL A 70 -27.50 -5.64 -16.10
C VAL A 70 -27.91 -4.68 -17.20
N GLN A 71 -29.12 -4.14 -17.09
CA GLN A 71 -29.57 -3.05 -17.96
C GLN A 71 -28.88 -1.74 -17.56
N PRO A 72 -28.49 -0.89 -18.53
CA PRO A 72 -27.94 0.41 -18.22
C PRO A 72 -28.92 1.21 -17.36
N LEU A 73 -28.43 1.77 -16.26
CA LEU A 73 -29.16 2.79 -15.53
C LEU A 73 -28.98 4.12 -16.28
N ALA A 74 -30.01 4.96 -16.29
CA ALA A 74 -29.97 6.28 -16.92
C ALA A 74 -30.30 7.31 -15.84
N PHE A 75 -29.27 7.75 -15.13
CA PHE A 75 -29.41 8.81 -14.13
C PHE A 75 -28.96 10.15 -14.70
N GLU A 76 -29.63 11.22 -14.28
CA GLU A 76 -29.13 12.58 -14.49
C GLU A 76 -27.91 12.79 -13.61
N THR A 77 -26.81 13.25 -14.20
CA THR A 77 -25.54 13.50 -13.50
C THR A 77 -25.29 14.99 -13.38
N VAL A 78 -24.66 15.39 -12.27
CA VAL A 78 -24.19 16.76 -12.07
C VAL A 78 -22.68 16.77 -12.29
N PRO A 79 -22.13 17.72 -13.09
CA PRO A 79 -20.69 17.85 -13.26
C PRO A 79 -19.97 18.03 -11.92
N LEU A 80 -18.87 17.31 -11.72
CA LEU A 80 -18.06 17.37 -10.48
C LEU A 80 -17.26 18.68 -10.37
N SER A 81 -16.99 19.34 -11.49
CA SER A 81 -16.21 20.57 -11.57
C SER A 81 -16.74 21.46 -12.70
N GLU A 82 -16.58 22.77 -12.57
CA GLU A 82 -16.87 23.73 -13.66
C GLU A 82 -15.89 23.60 -14.83
N LYS A 83 -14.69 23.08 -14.57
CA LYS A 83 -13.63 22.87 -15.56
C LYS A 83 -12.99 21.50 -15.39
N GLU A 84 -12.81 20.81 -16.50
CA GLU A 84 -12.15 19.52 -16.59
C GLU A 84 -10.87 19.69 -17.43
N ILE A 85 -9.82 18.98 -17.03
CA ILE A 85 -8.56 18.92 -17.77
C ILE A 85 -8.36 17.46 -18.14
N ASP A 86 -8.26 17.19 -19.44
CA ASP A 86 -8.02 15.85 -19.93
C ASP A 86 -6.54 15.49 -19.79
N TYR A 87 -6.27 14.28 -19.34
CA TYR A 87 -4.94 13.72 -19.22
C TYR A 87 -4.84 12.42 -20.04
N PRO A 88 -4.63 12.51 -21.37
CA PRO A 88 -4.71 11.34 -22.26
C PRO A 88 -3.78 10.19 -21.89
N ALA A 89 -2.64 10.49 -21.25
CA ALA A 89 -1.73 9.45 -20.77
C ALA A 89 -2.35 8.58 -19.66
N ILE A 90 -3.19 9.16 -18.79
CA ILE A 90 -3.89 8.41 -17.72
C ILE A 90 -4.93 7.47 -18.34
N GLU A 91 -5.67 7.95 -19.33
CA GLU A 91 -6.64 7.15 -20.09
C GLU A 91 -5.94 5.99 -20.82
N ALA A 92 -4.88 6.29 -21.57
CA ALA A 92 -4.10 5.28 -22.27
C ALA A 92 -3.50 4.22 -21.32
N MET A 93 -3.01 4.64 -20.14
CA MET A 93 -2.55 3.69 -19.11
C MET A 93 -3.68 2.85 -18.54
N HIS A 94 -4.87 3.44 -18.35
CA HIS A 94 -6.05 2.69 -17.91
C HIS A 94 -6.43 1.65 -18.97
N GLU A 95 -6.68 2.06 -20.21
CA GLU A 95 -7.02 1.16 -21.33
C GLU A 95 -6.00 0.04 -21.50
N ALA A 96 -4.70 0.36 -21.51
CA ALA A 96 -3.63 -0.62 -21.71
C ALA A 96 -3.53 -1.67 -20.58
N SER A 97 -4.13 -1.41 -19.41
CA SER A 97 -4.13 -2.30 -18.25
C SER A 97 -5.50 -2.88 -17.91
N SER A 98 -6.50 -2.62 -18.76
CA SER A 98 -7.86 -3.15 -18.63
C SER A 98 -7.95 -4.59 -19.15
N LEU A 99 -8.88 -5.36 -18.58
CA LEU A 99 -9.25 -6.70 -19.02
C LEU A 99 -10.56 -6.59 -19.79
N GLU A 100 -10.59 -7.07 -21.03
CA GLU A 100 -11.71 -6.84 -21.96
C GLU A 100 -12.73 -7.98 -21.98
N SER A 101 -12.36 -9.15 -21.45
CA SER A 101 -13.22 -10.34 -21.46
C SER A 101 -13.18 -11.14 -20.16
N GLU A 102 -14.25 -11.91 -19.91
CA GLU A 102 -14.30 -12.83 -18.77
C GLU A 102 -13.14 -13.83 -18.79
N ARG A 103 -12.75 -14.27 -19.99
CA ARG A 103 -11.61 -15.16 -20.19
C ARG A 103 -10.32 -14.50 -19.72
N GLU A 104 -10.06 -13.27 -20.13
CA GLU A 104 -8.87 -12.52 -19.67
C GLU A 104 -8.88 -12.35 -18.15
N ALA A 105 -10.03 -12.03 -17.54
CA ALA A 105 -10.14 -11.92 -16.09
C ALA A 105 -9.90 -13.25 -15.34
N VAL A 106 -10.36 -14.38 -15.89
CA VAL A 106 -10.08 -15.71 -15.34
C VAL A 106 -8.60 -16.07 -15.52
N ASP A 107 -8.06 -15.89 -16.73
CA ASP A 107 -6.67 -16.20 -17.05
C ASP A 107 -5.72 -15.37 -16.15
N TRP A 108 -5.98 -14.08 -15.99
CA TRP A 108 -5.22 -13.18 -15.12
C TRP A 108 -5.21 -13.66 -13.65
N ARG A 109 -6.36 -14.03 -13.09
CA ARG A 109 -6.46 -14.56 -11.71
C ARG A 109 -5.77 -15.92 -11.57
N SER A 110 -5.80 -16.75 -12.62
CA SER A 110 -5.15 -18.06 -12.61
C SER A 110 -3.62 -17.95 -12.66
N GLN A 111 -3.08 -17.01 -13.44
CA GLN A 111 -1.64 -16.73 -13.54
C GLN A 111 -1.07 -16.22 -12.20
N ALA A 112 -1.89 -15.49 -11.44
CA ALA A 112 -1.56 -15.15 -10.07
C ALA A 112 -1.19 -16.39 -9.25
N SER A 113 -1.88 -17.52 -9.47
CA SER A 113 -1.86 -18.73 -8.63
C SER A 113 -0.76 -19.76 -8.97
N VAL A 114 -0.18 -19.71 -10.17
CA VAL A 114 0.68 -20.80 -10.71
C VAL A 114 2.16 -20.63 -10.33
N VAL A 115 2.62 -19.43 -9.97
CA VAL A 115 4.05 -19.19 -9.71
C VAL A 115 4.40 -19.55 -8.27
N SER A 116 4.70 -20.83 -8.07
CA SER A 116 5.56 -21.30 -6.98
C SER A 116 7.01 -21.27 -7.46
N SER A 117 7.92 -20.88 -6.57
CA SER A 117 9.37 -21.20 -6.62
C SER A 117 10.29 -20.45 -7.58
N THR A 118 10.11 -19.15 -7.75
CA THR A 118 11.27 -18.26 -7.96
C THR A 118 11.14 -17.10 -6.99
N GLY A 119 11.57 -17.34 -5.75
CA GLY A 119 11.89 -16.23 -4.86
C GLY A 119 12.79 -15.30 -5.65
N THR A 120 12.46 -14.01 -5.66
CA THR A 120 13.38 -12.94 -6.04
C THR A 120 14.74 -13.36 -5.50
N GLY A 121 15.69 -13.61 -6.40
CA GLY A 121 17.03 -13.99 -6.01
C GLY A 121 17.53 -12.87 -5.11
N SER A 122 17.42 -13.06 -3.80
CA SER A 122 18.15 -12.26 -2.86
C SER A 122 19.58 -12.36 -3.34
N PRO A 123 20.29 -11.24 -3.59
CA PRO A 123 21.70 -11.31 -3.87
C PRO A 123 22.32 -12.22 -2.82
N THR A 124 23.07 -13.23 -3.27
CA THR A 124 23.66 -14.26 -2.43
C THR A 124 24.28 -13.60 -1.21
N PHE A 125 23.59 -13.75 -0.08
CA PHE A 125 23.96 -13.12 1.17
C PHE A 125 25.35 -13.57 1.55
N SER A 126 26.32 -12.65 1.55
CA SER A 126 27.45 -12.79 2.44
C SER A 126 26.95 -12.58 3.86
N PRO A 127 27.35 -13.41 4.83
CA PRO A 127 26.96 -13.25 6.23
C PRO A 127 27.68 -12.01 6.78
N ALA A 128 27.16 -10.82 6.47
CA ALA A 128 27.48 -9.62 7.19
C ALA A 128 27.00 -9.81 8.64
N SER A 129 27.78 -9.28 9.58
CA SER A 129 27.62 -9.49 11.03
C SER A 129 26.16 -9.35 11.49
N LYS A 130 25.74 -10.20 12.44
CA LYS A 130 24.43 -10.15 13.12
C LYS A 130 24.04 -8.75 13.63
N GLU A 131 25.02 -7.85 13.76
CA GLU A 131 24.92 -6.46 14.19
C GLU A 131 24.09 -5.56 13.25
N ARG A 132 23.79 -6.00 12.02
CA ARG A 132 22.99 -5.21 11.06
C ARG A 132 21.51 -5.59 11.01
N PHE A 133 21.09 -6.64 11.72
CA PHE A 133 19.72 -7.16 11.71
C PHE A 133 18.98 -6.88 13.01
N PHE A 134 17.80 -6.27 12.89
CA PHE A 134 16.95 -5.88 14.00
C PHE A 134 15.59 -6.58 13.86
N ALA A 135 15.41 -7.68 14.58
CA ALA A 135 14.12 -8.36 14.64
C ALA A 135 13.05 -7.42 15.22
N LEU A 136 11.88 -7.38 14.58
CA LEU A 136 10.76 -6.57 15.07
C LEU A 136 10.35 -7.02 16.47
N ARG A 137 9.99 -6.04 17.31
CA ARG A 137 9.48 -6.25 18.66
C ARG A 137 8.09 -5.63 18.78
N PRO A 138 7.06 -6.16 18.10
CA PRO A 138 5.71 -5.59 18.18
C PRO A 138 5.13 -5.74 19.59
N ARG A 139 4.12 -4.93 19.91
CA ARG A 139 3.31 -5.09 21.12
C ARG A 139 2.64 -6.46 21.16
N GLY A 140 2.57 -7.04 22.35
CA GLY A 140 1.70 -8.18 22.63
C GLY A 140 0.24 -7.74 22.54
N ASP A 141 -0.67 -8.68 22.27
CA ASP A 141 -2.09 -8.36 22.04
C ASP A 141 -2.77 -7.70 23.26
N ASP A 142 -2.23 -7.92 24.46
CA ASP A 142 -2.65 -7.30 25.72
C ASP A 142 -2.19 -5.84 25.89
N GLU A 143 -1.18 -5.42 25.13
CA GLU A 143 -0.57 -4.07 25.17
C GLU A 143 -1.03 -3.16 24.02
N ILE A 144 -1.83 -3.69 23.09
CA ILE A 144 -2.36 -2.94 21.94
C ILE A 144 -3.43 -1.95 22.44
N PRO A 145 -3.47 -0.71 21.89
CA PRO A 145 -4.54 0.24 22.16
C PRO A 145 -5.94 -0.38 21.98
N ARG A 146 -6.86 -0.05 22.88
CA ARG A 146 -8.22 -0.62 22.91
C ARG A 146 -9.28 0.22 22.19
N ASP A 147 -8.86 1.36 21.64
CA ASP A 147 -9.73 2.24 20.86
C ASP A 147 -10.34 1.45 19.69
N THR A 148 -11.61 1.73 19.37
CA THR A 148 -12.26 1.03 18.26
C THR A 148 -11.72 1.50 16.91
N ILE A 149 -11.92 0.71 15.86
CA ILE A 149 -11.44 1.09 14.53
C ILE A 149 -12.12 2.37 14.03
N GLU A 150 -13.39 2.59 14.39
CA GLU A 150 -14.14 3.80 14.08
C GLU A 150 -13.49 5.03 14.72
N GLU A 151 -13.11 4.94 16.00
CA GLU A 151 -12.40 6.02 16.70
C GLU A 151 -11.03 6.30 16.07
N VAL A 152 -10.30 5.26 15.65
CA VAL A 152 -9.03 5.41 14.93
C VAL A 152 -9.24 6.11 13.58
N ILE A 153 -10.21 5.64 12.78
CA ILE A 153 -10.52 6.21 11.45
C ILE A 153 -10.95 7.67 11.57
N GLN A 154 -11.81 8.02 12.54
CA GLN A 154 -12.28 9.39 12.75
C GLN A 154 -11.16 10.34 13.20
N ARG A 155 -10.18 9.84 13.98
CA ARG A 155 -9.01 10.63 14.39
C ARG A 155 -7.95 10.75 13.29
N ARG A 156 -7.90 9.79 12.37
CA ARG A 156 -6.93 9.74 11.29
C ARG A 156 -7.09 10.93 10.34
N GLY A 157 -6.01 11.66 10.16
CA GLY A 157 -5.83 12.64 9.09
C GLY A 157 -4.39 12.56 8.58
N SER A 158 -4.00 13.42 7.65
CA SER A 158 -2.57 13.56 7.31
C SER A 158 -1.91 14.54 8.26
N SER A 159 -0.90 14.08 9.01
CA SER A 159 -0.04 14.98 9.79
C SER A 159 0.66 15.96 8.86
N ARG A 160 0.54 17.25 9.15
CA ARG A 160 1.18 18.31 8.36
C ARG A 160 2.56 18.72 8.89
N GLU A 161 2.89 18.28 10.10
CA GLU A 161 4.11 18.63 10.83
C GLU A 161 4.39 17.56 11.89
N PHE A 162 5.67 17.23 12.08
CA PHE A 162 6.15 16.26 13.07
C PHE A 162 7.11 16.94 14.06
N SER A 163 7.08 16.55 15.33
CA SER A 163 7.88 17.21 16.38
C SER A 163 9.37 16.80 16.41
N ARG A 164 9.84 15.98 15.47
CA ARG A 164 11.15 15.30 15.45
C ARG A 164 11.48 14.42 16.66
N GLU A 165 10.55 14.29 17.60
CA GLU A 165 10.70 13.42 18.75
C GLU A 165 10.77 11.95 18.34
N SER A 166 11.46 11.16 19.15
CA SER A 166 11.53 9.72 18.96
C SER A 166 10.18 9.04 19.21
N ILE A 167 9.91 8.02 18.41
CA ILE A 167 8.96 6.95 18.72
C ILE A 167 9.75 5.74 19.25
N SER A 168 9.12 4.87 20.01
CA SER A 168 9.81 3.66 20.48
C SER A 168 9.96 2.62 19.38
N PHE A 169 11.00 1.79 19.44
CA PHE A 169 11.13 0.65 18.50
C PHE A 169 9.92 -0.28 18.55
N LYS A 170 9.30 -0.42 19.73
CA LYS A 170 8.08 -1.21 19.92
C LYS A 170 6.90 -0.62 19.16
N GLN A 171 6.76 0.71 19.13
CA GLN A 171 5.73 1.37 18.32
C GLN A 171 5.99 1.17 16.82
N PHE A 172 7.22 1.39 16.37
CA PHE A 172 7.60 1.22 14.96
C PHE A 172 7.43 -0.23 14.50
N SER A 173 7.91 -1.18 15.29
CA SER A 173 7.72 -2.62 15.06
C SER A 173 6.26 -3.02 14.98
N THR A 174 5.40 -2.47 15.85
CA THR A 174 3.96 -2.74 15.81
C THR A 174 3.32 -2.22 14.53
N MET A 175 3.74 -1.04 14.04
CA MET A 175 3.22 -0.50 12.78
C MET A 175 3.60 -1.41 11.60
N LEU A 176 4.88 -1.77 11.48
CA LEU A 176 5.34 -2.66 10.42
C LEU A 176 4.65 -4.03 10.49
N ASP A 177 4.71 -4.72 11.63
CA ASP A 177 4.11 -6.06 11.81
C ASP A 177 2.60 -6.07 11.50
N ARG A 178 1.82 -5.09 12.00
CA ARG A 178 0.37 -5.08 11.73
C ARG A 178 0.05 -4.72 10.28
N ALA A 179 0.83 -3.82 9.67
CA ALA A 179 0.65 -3.44 8.27
C ALA A 179 1.01 -4.57 7.30
N THR A 180 2.00 -5.40 7.63
CA THR A 180 2.53 -6.46 6.74
C THR A 180 1.86 -7.82 6.91
N ARG A 181 0.82 -7.96 7.77
CA ARG A 181 0.00 -9.17 7.89
C ARG A 181 -0.98 -9.37 6.75
N GLY A 182 -0.46 -9.49 5.52
CA GLY A 182 -1.22 -9.80 4.31
C GLY A 182 -2.36 -8.85 3.97
N ILE A 183 -2.95 -9.09 2.80
CA ILE A 183 -4.16 -8.41 2.31
C ILE A 183 -5.02 -9.50 1.66
N PRO A 184 -6.29 -9.68 2.06
CA PRO A 184 -7.16 -10.65 1.41
C PRO A 184 -7.49 -10.15 0.00
N THR A 185 -6.84 -10.71 -1.01
CA THR A 185 -6.96 -10.24 -2.40
C THR A 185 -6.67 -11.32 -3.45
N ASP A 186 -7.16 -11.14 -4.68
CA ASP A 186 -7.04 -12.07 -5.82
C ASP A 186 -5.71 -12.02 -6.59
N PHE A 187 -4.75 -11.20 -6.15
CA PHE A 187 -3.49 -10.97 -6.87
C PHE A 187 -2.21 -11.14 -6.04
N LEU A 188 -2.32 -11.42 -4.74
CA LEU A 188 -1.16 -11.77 -3.90
C LEU A 188 -1.15 -13.29 -3.74
N TYR A 189 -0.21 -13.95 -4.40
CA TYR A 189 -0.07 -15.41 -4.36
C TYR A 189 1.40 -15.88 -4.19
N PRO A 190 1.69 -16.95 -3.42
CA PRO A 190 0.80 -17.54 -2.41
C PRO A 190 0.22 -16.44 -1.50
N GLU A 191 -0.96 -16.68 -0.90
CA GLU A 191 -1.72 -15.62 -0.21
C GLU A 191 -0.82 -14.80 0.73
N GLY A 192 -0.76 -13.49 0.50
CA GLY A 192 0.08 -12.56 1.26
C GLY A 192 1.54 -12.43 0.79
N ALA A 193 1.96 -13.07 -0.31
CA ALA A 193 3.26 -12.84 -0.92
C ALA A 193 3.34 -11.40 -1.47
N PRO A 194 4.29 -10.59 -1.00
CA PRO A 194 4.30 -9.17 -1.30
C PRO A 194 4.76 -8.88 -2.74
N LEU A 195 4.25 -7.82 -3.35
CA LEU A 195 4.78 -7.26 -4.60
C LEU A 195 5.76 -6.12 -4.34
N ASN A 196 5.71 -5.52 -3.15
CA ASN A 196 6.55 -4.41 -2.75
C ASN A 196 7.51 -4.80 -1.63
N ASP A 197 8.76 -4.38 -1.78
CA ASP A 197 9.72 -4.29 -0.69
C ASP A 197 9.55 -2.96 0.06
N LEU A 198 9.77 -2.99 1.37
CA LEU A 198 9.68 -1.81 2.23
C LEU A 198 11.10 -1.34 2.56
N TYR A 199 11.36 -0.06 2.32
CA TYR A 199 12.63 0.60 2.56
C TYR A 199 12.45 1.76 3.54
N PRO A 200 12.69 1.54 4.84
CA PRO A 200 12.62 2.61 5.80
C PRO A 200 13.85 3.53 5.79
N ILE A 201 13.63 4.85 5.94
CA ILE A 201 14.64 5.78 6.43
C ILE A 201 14.28 6.13 7.86
N VAL A 202 15.12 5.74 8.82
CA VAL A 202 14.90 5.93 10.25
C VAL A 202 15.68 7.15 10.71
N HIS A 203 14.99 8.12 11.32
CA HIS A 203 15.61 9.33 11.85
C HIS A 203 15.62 9.38 13.38
N ALA A 204 14.53 8.93 14.01
CA ALA A 204 14.34 9.01 15.47
C ALA A 204 13.44 7.86 15.96
N VAL A 205 14.01 6.66 16.03
CA VAL A 205 13.37 5.49 16.65
C VAL A 205 14.29 5.02 17.78
N GLU A 206 13.77 4.91 19.00
CA GLU A 206 14.56 4.43 20.15
C GLU A 206 15.12 3.03 19.87
N ASP A 207 16.29 2.68 20.40
CA ASP A 207 16.94 1.36 20.22
C ASP A 207 17.25 0.96 18.76
N LEU A 208 17.18 1.90 17.81
CA LEU A 208 17.53 1.70 16.41
C LEU A 208 18.39 2.88 15.93
N SER A 209 19.57 2.61 15.35
CA SER A 209 20.42 3.67 14.81
C SER A 209 19.71 4.42 13.68
N PRO A 210 19.92 5.75 13.54
CA PRO A 210 19.48 6.45 12.34
C PRO A 210 20.15 5.86 11.10
N GLY A 211 19.37 5.65 10.03
CA GLY A 211 19.88 5.04 8.83
C GLY A 211 18.82 4.64 7.81
N ALA A 212 19.27 4.11 6.68
CA ALA A 212 18.46 3.50 5.64
C ALA A 212 18.43 1.98 5.83
N TYR A 213 17.24 1.40 5.76
CA TYR A 213 16.98 0.00 6.04
C TYR A 213 16.21 -0.67 4.90
N VAL A 214 16.23 -2.01 4.87
CA VAL A 214 15.25 -2.83 4.15
C VAL A 214 14.53 -3.73 5.14
N PHE A 215 13.23 -3.94 4.92
CA PHE A 215 12.42 -4.86 5.70
C PHE A 215 12.38 -6.26 5.06
N HIS A 216 12.66 -7.27 5.87
CA HIS A 216 12.59 -8.69 5.49
C HIS A 216 11.28 -9.30 5.97
N TRP A 217 10.37 -9.58 5.02
CA TRP A 217 9.04 -10.12 5.26
C TRP A 217 9.05 -11.50 5.94
N ASP A 218 9.98 -12.38 5.54
CA ASP A 218 10.12 -13.76 6.03
C ASP A 218 10.62 -13.81 7.49
N ARG A 219 11.43 -12.83 7.89
CA ARG A 219 12.06 -12.76 9.22
C ARG A 219 11.40 -11.78 10.16
N LEU A 220 10.47 -10.95 9.66
CA LEU A 220 9.94 -9.78 10.36
C LEU A 220 11.08 -9.00 11.02
N ALA A 221 12.03 -8.54 10.21
CA ALA A 221 13.24 -7.88 10.67
C ALA A 221 13.65 -6.74 9.74
N LEU A 222 14.36 -5.75 10.29
CA LEU A 222 15.01 -4.69 9.52
C LEU A 222 16.49 -5.02 9.36
N GLU A 223 17.03 -4.81 8.16
CA GLU A 223 18.46 -4.85 7.88
C GLU A 223 18.97 -3.44 7.59
N LEU A 224 20.01 -3.01 8.31
CA LEU A 224 20.67 -1.72 8.10
C LEU A 224 21.49 -1.75 6.82
N LEU A 225 21.09 -0.96 5.82
CA LEU A 225 21.81 -0.80 4.56
C LEU A 225 22.88 0.30 4.64
N LYS A 226 22.52 1.46 5.20
CA LYS A 226 23.41 2.62 5.34
C LYS A 226 23.14 3.28 6.69
N GLU A 227 24.15 3.40 7.55
CA GLU A 227 24.03 4.16 8.81
C GLU A 227 24.25 5.65 8.53
N GLY A 228 23.44 6.52 9.16
CA GLY A 228 23.58 7.96 8.98
C GLY A 228 22.32 8.76 9.30
N ASN A 229 22.51 10.07 9.48
CA ASN A 229 21.40 11.01 9.57
C ASN A 229 21.01 11.45 8.15
N PHE A 230 19.82 11.05 7.71
CA PHE A 230 19.32 11.28 6.36
C PHE A 230 18.12 12.23 6.31
N ARG A 231 17.94 13.10 7.31
CA ARG A 231 16.78 14.02 7.32
C ARG A 231 16.76 14.96 6.11
N ARG A 232 17.92 15.50 5.73
CA ARG A 232 18.03 16.40 4.57
C ARG A 232 17.71 15.66 3.27
N GLU A 233 18.27 14.46 3.13
CA GLU A 233 18.07 13.56 1.99
C GLU A 233 16.60 13.16 1.89
N ALA A 234 15.97 12.71 2.98
CA ALA A 234 14.55 12.36 3.00
C ALA A 234 13.65 13.54 2.60
N GLY A 235 13.95 14.75 3.11
CA GLY A 235 13.23 15.96 2.71
C GLY A 235 13.37 16.25 1.22
N TYR A 236 14.58 16.12 0.66
CA TYR A 236 14.81 16.24 -0.78
C TYR A 236 14.03 15.18 -1.57
N LEU A 237 14.16 13.91 -1.20
CA LEU A 237 13.49 12.78 -1.85
C LEU A 237 11.98 12.97 -1.87
N GLY A 238 11.38 13.54 -0.83
CA GLY A 238 9.95 13.90 -0.78
C GLY A 238 9.61 15.25 -1.43
N LEU A 239 10.23 15.59 -2.57
CA LEU A 239 10.05 16.85 -3.32
C LEU A 239 10.39 18.13 -2.53
N GLY A 240 11.41 18.08 -1.68
CA GLY A 240 11.86 19.23 -0.88
C GLY A 240 10.91 19.60 0.27
N GLN A 241 10.02 18.70 0.68
CA GLN A 241 9.09 18.93 1.80
C GLN A 241 9.77 18.69 3.16
N GLU A 242 9.34 19.41 4.19
CA GLU A 242 9.83 19.23 5.57
C GLU A 242 9.30 17.95 6.23
N ILE A 243 8.14 17.44 5.78
CA ILE A 243 7.44 16.31 6.42
C ILE A 243 8.31 15.04 6.52
N PRO A 244 8.95 14.54 5.42
CA PRO A 244 9.87 13.40 5.53
C PRO A 244 11.09 13.72 6.40
N ALA A 245 11.62 14.94 6.30
CA ALA A 245 12.78 15.37 7.08
C ALA A 245 12.51 15.42 8.59
N ASP A 246 11.26 15.69 8.99
CA ASP A 246 10.86 15.93 10.39
C ASP A 246 10.25 14.71 11.08
N CYS A 247 9.79 13.73 10.31
CA CYS A 247 9.21 12.52 10.83
C CYS A 247 10.22 11.68 11.64
N SER A 248 9.73 10.65 12.31
CA SER A 248 10.56 9.70 13.05
C SER A 248 11.11 8.60 12.12
N ALA A 249 10.31 8.17 11.14
CA ALA A 249 10.72 7.25 10.08
C ALA A 249 9.87 7.43 8.82
N ASP A 250 10.51 7.40 7.67
CA ASP A 250 9.89 7.29 6.34
C ASP A 250 9.86 5.82 5.94
N VAL A 251 8.82 5.37 5.24
CA VAL A 251 8.72 4.03 4.65
C VAL A 251 8.39 4.16 3.18
N PHE A 252 9.36 3.83 2.33
CA PHE A 252 9.18 3.76 0.88
C PHE A 252 8.78 2.35 0.47
N PHE A 253 7.86 2.24 -0.48
CA PHE A 253 7.41 0.99 -1.08
C PHE A 253 7.98 0.91 -2.49
N LEU A 254 8.81 -0.08 -2.77
CA LEU A 254 9.46 -0.24 -4.07
C LEU A 254 9.14 -1.61 -4.65
N THR A 255 8.92 -1.68 -5.96
CA THR A 255 8.61 -2.91 -6.68
C THR A 255 9.50 -3.05 -7.91
N ASP A 256 9.88 -4.27 -8.28
CA ASP A 256 10.54 -4.54 -9.55
C ASP A 256 9.48 -4.69 -10.65
N LEU A 257 9.18 -3.58 -11.33
CA LEU A 257 8.20 -3.56 -12.42
C LEU A 257 8.67 -4.31 -13.68
N ASN A 258 9.86 -4.90 -13.74
CA ASN A 258 10.22 -5.80 -14.85
C ASN A 258 9.89 -7.26 -14.50
N MET A 259 9.96 -7.61 -13.21
CA MET A 259 9.61 -8.94 -12.71
C MET A 259 8.11 -9.14 -12.50
N VAL A 260 7.36 -8.08 -12.17
CA VAL A 260 5.89 -8.18 -11.91
C VAL A 260 5.05 -8.34 -13.20
N PRO A 261 5.39 -7.77 -14.38
CA PRO A 261 4.64 -7.97 -15.62
C PRO A 261 4.67 -9.38 -16.18
N GLU A 262 5.74 -10.17 -15.94
CA GLU A 262 5.75 -11.61 -16.29
C GLU A 262 4.57 -12.36 -15.65
N ARG A 263 4.02 -11.82 -14.55
CA ARG A 263 2.96 -12.41 -13.74
C ARG A 263 1.55 -11.88 -14.05
N PHE A 264 1.42 -10.63 -14.52
CA PHE A 264 0.12 -9.92 -14.57
C PHE A 264 -0.09 -9.03 -15.80
N GLY A 265 0.82 -9.05 -16.78
CA GLY A 265 0.81 -8.10 -17.91
C GLY A 265 0.82 -6.64 -17.42
N ASN A 266 0.22 -5.73 -18.19
CA ASN A 266 0.18 -4.30 -17.83
C ASN A 266 -0.61 -3.99 -16.55
N ARG A 267 -1.50 -4.90 -16.11
CA ARG A 267 -2.27 -4.74 -14.86
C ARG A 267 -1.42 -4.96 -13.59
N SER A 268 -0.20 -5.47 -13.74
CA SER A 268 0.83 -5.56 -12.69
C SER A 268 1.02 -4.25 -11.92
N TYR A 269 1.11 -3.14 -12.65
CA TYR A 269 1.30 -1.81 -12.07
C TYR A 269 0.15 -1.44 -11.12
N ARG A 270 -1.10 -1.74 -11.51
CA ARG A 270 -2.29 -1.50 -10.67
C ARG A 270 -2.20 -2.33 -9.38
N ALA A 271 -1.84 -3.60 -9.49
CA ALA A 271 -1.72 -4.50 -8.35
C ALA A 271 -0.62 -4.06 -7.36
N ALA A 272 0.57 -3.70 -7.87
CA ALA A 272 1.68 -3.21 -7.06
C ALA A 272 1.34 -1.88 -6.35
N GLN A 273 0.72 -0.94 -7.06
CA GLN A 273 0.26 0.32 -6.47
C GLN A 273 -0.82 0.09 -5.39
N LEU A 274 -1.76 -0.82 -5.64
CA LEU A 274 -2.83 -1.11 -4.70
C LEU A 274 -2.32 -1.80 -3.44
N GLU A 275 -1.40 -2.75 -3.57
CA GLU A 275 -0.77 -3.38 -2.41
C GLU A 275 0.02 -2.37 -1.56
N ALA A 276 0.87 -1.54 -2.19
CA ALA A 276 1.64 -0.52 -1.49
C ALA A 276 0.73 0.45 -0.74
N SER A 277 -0.35 0.91 -1.39
CA SER A 277 -1.29 1.87 -0.82
C SER A 277 -2.19 1.29 0.27
N VAL A 278 -2.65 0.04 0.15
CA VAL A 278 -3.37 -0.65 1.24
C VAL A 278 -2.43 -0.86 2.44
N THR A 279 -1.20 -1.30 2.21
CA THR A 279 -0.19 -1.47 3.27
C THR A 279 0.13 -0.13 3.94
N GLY A 280 0.30 0.94 3.15
CA GLY A 280 0.46 2.31 3.66
C GLY A 280 -0.76 2.81 4.44
N GLY A 281 -1.97 2.47 4.00
CA GLY A 281 -3.21 2.73 4.76
C GLY A 281 -3.26 1.98 6.11
N LYS A 282 -2.79 0.74 6.14
CA LYS A 282 -2.63 -0.02 7.40
C LYS A 282 -1.58 0.62 8.31
N LEU A 283 -0.46 1.14 7.77
CA LEU A 283 0.51 1.92 8.55
C LEU A 283 -0.12 3.19 9.14
N TYR A 284 -0.94 3.91 8.37
CA TYR A 284 -1.73 5.04 8.85
C TYR A 284 -2.59 4.66 10.06
N LEU A 285 -3.38 3.60 9.94
CA LEU A 285 -4.26 3.13 11.02
C LEU A 285 -3.45 2.69 12.24
N ALA A 286 -2.35 1.96 12.03
CA ALA A 286 -1.49 1.49 13.12
C ALA A 286 -0.75 2.64 13.84
N ALA A 287 -0.39 3.72 13.12
CA ALA A 287 0.16 4.92 13.72
C ALA A 287 -0.87 5.65 14.58
N TYR A 288 -2.06 5.89 14.04
CA TYR A 288 -3.13 6.61 14.73
C TYR A 288 -3.69 5.83 15.93
N ALA A 289 -3.80 4.51 15.85
CA ALA A 289 -4.14 3.65 16.98
C ALA A 289 -3.15 3.82 18.14
N GLN A 290 -1.87 4.02 17.84
CA GLN A 290 -0.81 4.25 18.84
C GLN A 290 -0.65 5.73 19.24
N SER A 291 -1.63 6.57 18.90
CA SER A 291 -1.61 8.01 19.12
C SER A 291 -0.45 8.77 18.48
N LEU A 292 0.10 8.21 17.41
CA LEU A 292 1.07 8.87 16.53
C LEU A 292 0.36 9.54 15.35
N GLY A 293 1.13 10.02 14.39
CA GLY A 293 0.64 10.56 13.13
C GLY A 293 1.36 9.93 11.93
N ALA A 294 0.75 10.11 10.76
CA ALA A 294 1.28 9.62 9.50
C ALA A 294 0.95 10.60 8.36
N SER A 295 1.76 10.61 7.30
CA SER A 295 1.48 11.35 6.07
C SER A 295 1.92 10.56 4.84
N GLY A 296 1.03 10.36 3.87
CA GLY A 296 1.39 9.91 2.52
C GLY A 296 1.90 11.08 1.69
N LEU A 297 2.94 10.86 0.90
CA LEU A 297 3.66 11.90 0.17
C LEU A 297 4.07 11.44 -1.23
N THR A 298 4.41 12.41 -2.08
CA THR A 298 5.05 12.21 -3.39
C THR A 298 6.57 12.38 -3.27
N PHE A 299 7.31 11.95 -4.28
CA PHE A 299 8.76 11.77 -4.23
C PHE A 299 9.43 11.90 -5.61
N PHE A 300 10.76 12.03 -5.63
CA PHE A 300 11.59 11.88 -6.84
C PHE A 300 11.93 10.40 -7.04
N ASP A 301 11.23 9.72 -7.94
CA ASP A 301 11.29 8.27 -8.14
C ASP A 301 12.71 7.72 -8.32
N ASP A 302 13.46 8.25 -9.29
CA ASP A 302 14.81 7.77 -9.61
C ASP A 302 15.79 8.03 -8.47
N ASP A 303 15.72 9.21 -7.83
CA ASP A 303 16.60 9.58 -6.73
C ASP A 303 16.38 8.69 -5.49
N VAL A 304 15.14 8.26 -5.23
CA VAL A 304 14.84 7.30 -4.15
C VAL A 304 15.48 5.94 -4.48
N THR A 305 15.32 5.45 -5.71
CA THR A 305 15.94 4.20 -6.15
C THR A 305 17.47 4.26 -6.06
N ASP A 306 18.08 5.36 -6.47
CA ASP A 306 19.52 5.60 -6.36
C ASP A 306 19.98 5.68 -4.89
N PHE A 307 19.20 6.33 -4.02
CA PHE A 307 19.50 6.39 -2.60
C PHE A 307 19.56 5.00 -1.95
N PHE A 308 18.67 4.08 -2.32
CA PHE A 308 18.68 2.70 -1.80
C PHE A 308 19.52 1.72 -2.64
N SER A 309 20.15 2.18 -3.71
CA SER A 309 21.04 1.36 -4.53
C SER A 309 22.32 0.98 -3.77
N PRO A 310 22.87 -0.24 -4.04
CA PRO A 310 22.47 -1.16 -5.10
C PRO A 310 21.27 -2.06 -4.77
N HIS A 311 20.76 -2.06 -3.54
CA HIS A 311 19.70 -2.99 -3.12
C HIS A 311 18.36 -2.73 -3.84
N ALA A 312 18.06 -1.47 -4.13
CA ALA A 312 16.87 -1.06 -4.87
C ALA A 312 17.05 -0.98 -6.40
N ALA A 313 18.24 -1.29 -6.93
CA ALA A 313 18.52 -1.12 -8.36
C ALA A 313 17.49 -1.90 -9.21
N GLY A 314 16.95 -1.24 -10.24
CA GLY A 314 15.92 -1.80 -11.13
C GLY A 314 14.49 -1.75 -10.59
N LYS A 315 14.27 -1.23 -9.37
CA LYS A 315 12.93 -1.06 -8.78
C LYS A 315 12.38 0.33 -9.03
N SER A 316 11.05 0.43 -8.98
CA SER A 316 10.28 1.67 -9.07
C SER A 316 9.55 1.91 -7.76
N VAL A 317 9.49 3.17 -7.33
CA VAL A 317 8.84 3.57 -6.08
C VAL A 317 7.33 3.68 -6.30
N MET A 318 6.55 2.93 -5.52
CA MET A 318 5.10 2.94 -5.60
C MET A 318 4.48 3.93 -4.61
N PHE A 319 5.03 4.05 -3.40
CA PHE A 319 4.44 4.91 -2.37
C PHE A 319 5.45 5.32 -1.28
N LEU A 320 5.15 6.39 -0.55
CA LEU A 320 5.90 6.88 0.61
C LEU A 320 4.93 7.21 1.75
N ILE A 321 5.19 6.67 2.94
CA ILE A 321 4.52 7.06 4.19
C ILE A 321 5.56 7.58 5.20
N ALA A 322 5.38 8.81 5.68
CA ALA A 322 6.09 9.36 6.82
C ALA A 322 5.36 9.06 8.12
N LEU A 323 6.07 8.66 9.18
CA LEU A 323 5.54 8.24 10.48
C LEU A 323 6.22 9.02 11.62
N GLY A 324 5.46 9.45 12.63
CA GLY A 324 6.05 10.10 13.80
C GLY A 324 5.05 10.75 14.73
N LYS A 325 5.54 11.52 15.72
CA LYS A 325 4.69 12.30 16.63
C LYS A 325 4.23 13.60 15.96
N SER A 326 2.91 13.75 15.80
CA SER A 326 2.32 14.95 15.20
C SER A 326 2.54 16.19 16.08
N ALA A 327 3.08 17.27 15.53
CA ALA A 327 3.39 18.49 16.30
C ALA A 327 2.13 19.20 16.85
N LYS A 328 0.97 19.06 16.18
CA LYS A 328 -0.29 19.70 16.59
C LYS A 328 -1.01 19.02 17.74
N ARG A 329 -0.52 17.87 18.22
CA ARG A 329 -1.18 17.12 19.29
C ARG A 329 -0.76 17.63 20.68
N ARG A 330 -0.94 18.93 20.92
CA ARG A 330 -0.98 19.50 22.28
C ARG A 330 -2.39 19.31 22.85
N SER A 331 -2.49 18.43 23.85
CA SER A 331 -3.53 18.27 24.87
C SER A 331 -4.98 18.61 24.47
N ARG A 332 -5.82 17.57 24.35
CA ARG A 332 -7.16 17.62 24.95
C ARG A 332 -7.17 16.67 26.12
#